data_AF-E5BHN4-F1
#
_entry.id   AF-E5BHN4-F1
#
_cell.length_a   1.000
_cell.length_b   1.000
_cell.length_c   1.000
_cell.angle_alpha   90.00
_cell.angle_beta   90.00
_cell.angle_gamma   90.00
#
_symmetry.space_group_name_H-M   'P 1'
#
loop_
_entity.id
_entity.type
_entity.pdbx_description
1 polymer ?
#
loop_
_entity_poly.entity_id
_entity_poly.type
_entity_poly.pdbx_seq_one_letter_code
_entity_poly.pdbx_strand_id
1 'polypeptide(L)'
;MTKEMIQKFTLQGKEILSEEEYEELIRYRIRLSAYTWLSKRDYSAKELEMKLSRYCSQKQWILDLIEDLQEQEYLDDYHYAVQWIQSKKYGRSKMEYLLLQKGLSREIVKKALEETYESDLDEIVRVWNKLGEKAKEKKVMALLRKGYRYSEIKKALAEIEE
;
A
#
# COMPACT_ATOMS: atom_id res chain seq x y z
N MET A 1 -24.06 11.67 7.11
CA MET A 1 -23.36 12.96 7.32
C MET A 1 -22.94 13.08 8.77
N THR A 2 -21.94 13.88 9.09
CA THR A 2 -21.61 14.23 10.49
C THR A 2 -22.42 15.45 10.94
N LYS A 3 -22.50 15.71 12.26
CA LYS A 3 -23.15 16.93 12.79
C LYS A 3 -22.46 18.20 12.31
N GLU A 4 -21.12 18.17 12.22
CA GLU A 4 -20.28 19.25 11.71
C GLU A 4 -20.60 19.58 10.24
N MET A 5 -20.78 18.58 9.36
CA MET A 5 -21.21 18.81 7.98
C MET A 5 -22.58 19.50 7.90
N ILE A 6 -23.54 19.11 8.75
CA ILE A 6 -24.90 19.68 8.77
C ILE A 6 -24.85 21.16 9.17
N GLN A 7 -24.02 21.51 10.15
CA GLN A 7 -23.80 22.89 10.59
C GLN A 7 -23.04 23.71 9.53
N LYS A 8 -21.93 23.17 9.00
CA LYS A 8 -21.05 23.89 8.06
C LYS A 8 -21.74 24.30 6.75
N PHE A 9 -22.62 23.43 6.21
CA PHE A 9 -23.33 23.67 4.95
C PHE A 9 -24.79 24.13 5.15
N THR A 10 -25.17 24.44 6.39
CA THR A 10 -26.52 24.89 6.77
C THR A 10 -27.61 23.99 6.18
N LEU A 11 -27.43 22.67 6.30
CA LEU A 11 -28.27 21.66 5.62
C LEU A 11 -29.63 21.43 6.31
N GLN A 12 -29.84 22.02 7.49
CA GLN A 12 -31.04 21.81 8.28
C GLN A 12 -32.25 22.51 7.62
N GLY A 13 -33.20 21.71 7.12
CA GLY A 13 -34.40 22.20 6.46
C GLY A 13 -34.24 22.56 4.97
N LYS A 14 -33.06 22.30 4.36
CA LYS A 14 -32.89 22.42 2.91
C LYS A 14 -33.44 21.18 2.19
N GLU A 15 -34.32 21.40 1.21
CA GLU A 15 -34.81 20.35 0.31
C GLU A 15 -33.98 20.23 -0.98
N ILE A 16 -33.36 21.34 -1.41
CA ILE A 16 -32.55 21.44 -2.63
C ILE A 16 -31.23 22.15 -2.27
N LEU A 17 -30.13 21.71 -2.89
CA LEU A 17 -28.83 22.38 -2.87
C LEU A 17 -28.55 22.98 -4.25
N SER A 18 -27.81 24.09 -4.31
CA SER A 18 -27.21 24.50 -5.59
C SER A 18 -26.14 23.49 -6.03
N GLU A 19 -25.77 23.49 -7.32
CA GLU A 19 -24.69 22.62 -7.81
C GLU A 19 -23.38 22.91 -7.05
N GLU A 20 -23.06 24.19 -6.84
CA GLU A 20 -21.87 24.64 -6.09
C GLU A 20 -21.88 24.16 -4.62
N GLU A 21 -23.01 24.29 -3.93
CA GLU A 21 -23.17 23.75 -2.56
C GLU A 21 -23.03 22.22 -2.52
N TYR A 22 -23.51 21.53 -3.56
CA TYR A 22 -23.37 20.08 -3.68
C TYR A 22 -21.91 19.68 -3.95
N GLU A 23 -21.21 20.34 -4.87
CA GLU A 23 -19.79 20.10 -5.14
C GLU A 23 -18.94 20.27 -3.87
N GLU A 24 -19.09 21.41 -3.17
CA GLU A 24 -18.34 21.68 -1.94
C GLU A 24 -18.65 20.64 -0.84
N LEU A 25 -19.91 20.25 -0.67
CA LEU A 25 -20.32 19.24 0.31
C LEU A 25 -19.68 17.88 0.02
N ILE A 26 -19.62 17.47 -1.26
CA ILE A 26 -18.96 16.21 -1.64
C ILE A 26 -17.45 16.31 -1.48
N ARG A 27 -16.80 17.40 -1.94
CA ARG A 27 -15.35 17.66 -1.75
C ARG A 27 -14.97 17.61 -0.27
N TYR A 28 -15.73 18.27 0.61
CA TYR A 28 -15.51 18.23 2.06
C TYR A 28 -15.71 16.82 2.64
N ARG A 29 -16.73 16.09 2.19
CA ARG A 29 -16.98 14.70 2.63
C ARG A 29 -15.84 13.74 2.25
N ILE A 30 -15.29 13.83 1.02
CA ILE A 30 -14.19 12.96 0.61
C ILE A 30 -12.90 13.29 1.39
N ARG A 31 -12.61 14.57 1.64
CA ARG A 31 -11.47 15.02 2.46
C ARG A 31 -11.57 14.53 3.91
N LEU A 32 -12.73 14.69 4.57
CA LEU A 32 -12.96 14.11 5.91
C LEU A 32 -12.80 12.58 5.93
N SER A 33 -13.24 11.90 4.87
CA SER A 33 -13.12 10.44 4.75
C SER A 33 -11.65 10.01 4.64
N ALA A 34 -10.85 10.74 3.85
CA ALA A 34 -9.41 10.51 3.73
C ALA A 34 -8.70 10.69 5.09
N TYR A 35 -8.89 11.81 5.78
CA TYR A 35 -8.30 12.05 7.11
C TYR A 35 -8.70 10.96 8.13
N THR A 36 -9.97 10.52 8.11
CA THR A 36 -10.47 9.44 8.99
C THR A 36 -9.86 8.06 8.67
N TRP A 37 -9.24 7.89 7.51
CA TRP A 37 -8.57 6.66 7.13
C TRP A 37 -7.06 6.72 7.35
N LEU A 38 -6.42 7.83 6.98
CA LEU A 38 -4.98 8.08 7.19
C LEU A 38 -4.63 8.07 8.68
N SER A 39 -5.50 8.60 9.55
CA SER A 39 -5.36 8.51 11.01
C SER A 39 -5.42 7.10 11.60
N LYS A 40 -5.72 6.06 10.80
CA LYS A 40 -5.83 4.66 11.26
C LYS A 40 -4.72 3.75 10.72
N ARG A 41 -4.20 4.06 9.52
CA ARG A 41 -3.04 3.43 8.89
C ARG A 41 -2.62 4.24 7.68
N ASP A 42 -1.39 4.04 7.23
CA ASP A 42 -0.91 4.58 5.97
C ASP A 42 -1.60 3.92 4.78
N TYR A 43 -1.74 4.67 3.68
CA TYR A 43 -2.28 4.24 2.39
C TYR A 43 -1.33 4.67 1.29
N SER A 44 -1.22 3.89 0.21
CA SER A 44 -0.70 4.44 -1.04
C SER A 44 -1.74 5.37 -1.68
N ALA A 45 -1.30 6.31 -2.50
CA ALA A 45 -2.16 7.18 -3.30
C ALA A 45 -3.23 6.37 -4.06
N LYS A 46 -2.83 5.24 -4.67
CA LYS A 46 -3.75 4.33 -5.39
C LYS A 46 -4.74 3.60 -4.47
N GLU A 47 -4.30 3.14 -3.29
CA GLU A 47 -5.21 2.51 -2.32
C GLU A 47 -6.27 3.52 -1.84
N LEU A 48 -5.90 4.78 -1.68
CA LEU A 48 -6.82 5.84 -1.26
C LEU A 48 -7.76 6.27 -2.40
N GLU A 49 -7.26 6.49 -3.62
CA GLU A 49 -8.06 6.78 -4.82
C GLU A 49 -9.15 5.71 -5.04
N MET A 50 -8.77 4.42 -5.02
CA MET A 50 -9.70 3.29 -5.20
C MET A 50 -10.73 3.16 -4.06
N LYS A 51 -10.42 3.72 -2.90
CA LYS A 51 -11.34 3.73 -1.75
C LYS A 51 -12.30 4.91 -1.82
N LEU A 52 -11.83 6.09 -2.23
CA LEU A 52 -12.62 7.30 -2.42
C LEU A 52 -13.61 7.17 -3.60
N SER A 53 -13.22 6.49 -4.69
CA SER A 53 -14.07 6.29 -5.87
C SER A 53 -15.34 5.48 -5.61
N ARG A 54 -15.44 4.79 -4.46
CA ARG A 54 -16.66 4.12 -3.98
C ARG A 54 -17.70 5.08 -3.39
N TYR A 55 -17.32 6.33 -3.14
CA TYR A 55 -18.14 7.34 -2.48
C TYR A 55 -18.34 8.62 -3.32
N CYS A 56 -17.53 8.80 -4.36
CA CYS A 56 -17.60 9.91 -5.30
C CYS A 56 -17.28 9.40 -6.71
N SER A 57 -18.14 9.71 -7.69
CA SER A 57 -17.94 9.37 -9.11
C SER A 57 -17.02 10.36 -9.84
N GLN A 58 -16.86 11.57 -9.31
CA GLN A 58 -16.05 12.62 -9.93
C GLN A 58 -14.57 12.37 -9.69
N LYS A 59 -13.93 11.73 -10.68
CA LYS A 59 -12.53 11.33 -10.60
C LYS A 59 -11.60 12.53 -10.36
N GLN A 60 -11.87 13.69 -10.97
CA GLN A 60 -11.00 14.86 -10.82
C GLN A 60 -10.90 15.31 -9.36
N TRP A 61 -12.03 15.46 -8.65
CA TRP A 61 -12.03 15.85 -7.23
C TRP A 61 -11.29 14.87 -6.32
N ILE A 62 -11.18 13.59 -6.72
CA ILE A 62 -10.37 12.60 -6.01
C ILE A 62 -8.89 12.82 -6.32
N LEU A 63 -8.52 13.07 -7.58
CA LEU A 63 -7.13 13.35 -7.96
C LEU A 63 -6.62 14.64 -7.31
N ASP A 64 -7.40 15.72 -7.37
CA ASP A 64 -7.10 17.00 -6.71
C ASP A 64 -6.84 16.78 -5.20
N LEU A 65 -7.67 15.97 -4.53
CA LEU A 65 -7.49 15.64 -3.11
C LEU A 65 -6.27 14.75 -2.85
N ILE A 66 -5.90 13.85 -3.76
CA ILE A 66 -4.68 13.05 -3.60
C ILE A 66 -3.44 13.95 -3.73
N GLU A 67 -3.44 14.88 -4.69
CA GLU A 67 -2.38 15.86 -4.88
C GLU A 67 -2.24 16.78 -3.65
N ASP A 68 -3.34 17.38 -3.16
CA ASP A 68 -3.37 18.13 -1.88
C ASP A 68 -2.72 17.34 -0.74
N LEU A 69 -3.08 16.07 -0.59
CA LEU A 69 -2.61 15.23 0.52
C LEU A 69 -1.13 14.82 0.38
N GLN A 70 -0.59 14.79 -0.84
CA GLN A 70 0.83 14.58 -1.10
C GLN A 70 1.63 15.87 -0.83
N GLU A 71 1.13 17.04 -1.25
CA GLU A 71 1.75 18.34 -0.95
C GLU A 71 1.80 18.64 0.55
N GLN A 72 0.80 18.21 1.31
CA GLN A 72 0.74 18.35 2.77
C GLN A 72 1.43 17.20 3.54
N GLU A 73 2.21 16.35 2.84
CA GLU A 73 2.94 15.19 3.41
C GLU A 73 2.07 14.16 4.16
N TYR A 74 0.74 14.19 3.99
CA TYR A 74 -0.19 13.20 4.54
C TYR A 74 -0.23 11.89 3.73
N LEU A 75 0.31 11.91 2.51
CA LEU A 75 0.51 10.75 1.65
C LEU A 75 1.94 10.71 1.13
N ASP A 76 2.70 9.70 1.54
CA ASP A 76 4.00 9.39 0.96
C ASP A 76 4.06 7.92 0.52
N ASP A 77 3.99 7.73 -0.80
CA ASP A 77 4.10 6.43 -1.46
C ASP A 77 5.50 5.80 -1.27
N TYR A 78 6.56 6.60 -1.13
CA TYR A 78 7.91 6.12 -0.83
C TYR A 78 8.00 5.60 0.60
N HIS A 79 7.58 6.39 1.59
CA HIS A 79 7.54 5.97 2.99
C HIS A 79 6.67 4.72 3.18
N TYR A 80 5.50 4.68 2.54
CA TYR A 80 4.62 3.51 2.52
C TYR A 80 5.32 2.27 1.96
N ALA A 81 6.07 2.40 0.86
CA ALA A 81 6.83 1.29 0.28
C ALA A 81 7.94 0.79 1.23
N VAL A 82 8.71 1.69 1.85
CA VAL A 82 9.76 1.38 2.84
C VAL A 82 9.19 0.58 4.02
N GLN A 83 8.13 1.08 4.67
CA GLN A 83 7.46 0.36 5.75
C GLN A 83 6.94 -1.02 5.29
N TRP A 84 6.35 -1.10 4.09
CA TRP A 84 5.81 -2.36 3.59
C TRP A 84 6.91 -3.40 3.35
N ILE A 85 8.08 -2.99 2.84
CA ILE A 85 9.26 -3.87 2.67
C ILE A 85 9.72 -4.41 4.03
N GLN A 86 9.92 -3.53 5.02
CA GLN A 86 10.39 -3.93 6.35
C GLN A 86 9.40 -4.85 7.09
N SER A 87 8.09 -4.60 6.94
CA SER A 87 7.04 -5.37 7.63
C SER A 87 6.73 -6.75 7.04
N LYS A 88 7.38 -7.15 5.94
CA LYS A 88 7.05 -8.39 5.21
C LYS A 88 8.29 -9.22 4.91
N LYS A 89 8.17 -10.52 5.14
CA LYS A 89 9.23 -11.50 4.84
C LYS A 89 8.93 -12.18 3.49
N TYR A 90 9.21 -11.46 2.40
CA TYR A 90 9.15 -11.94 1.01
C TYR A 90 10.49 -11.71 0.33
N GLY A 91 10.81 -12.52 -0.68
CA GLY A 91 11.98 -12.25 -1.51
C GLY A 91 11.75 -11.09 -2.49
N ARG A 92 12.84 -10.44 -2.91
CA ARG A 92 12.84 -9.16 -3.67
C ARG A 92 11.82 -9.11 -4.80
N SER A 93 11.78 -10.13 -5.66
CA SER A 93 10.90 -10.14 -6.84
C SER A 93 9.42 -10.25 -6.48
N LYS A 94 9.08 -10.88 -5.35
CA LYS A 94 7.69 -10.93 -4.86
C LYS A 94 7.31 -9.63 -4.16
N MET A 95 8.26 -8.99 -3.49
CA MET A 95 8.07 -7.67 -2.89
C MET A 95 7.77 -6.62 -3.97
N GLU A 96 8.61 -6.55 -5.01
CA GLU A 96 8.42 -5.69 -6.20
C GLU A 96 7.03 -5.87 -6.82
N TYR A 97 6.65 -7.12 -7.12
CA TYR A 97 5.32 -7.43 -7.64
C TYR A 97 4.19 -6.93 -6.74
N LEU A 98 4.26 -7.15 -5.42
CA LEU A 98 3.20 -6.77 -4.48
C LEU A 98 3.08 -5.24 -4.33
N LEU A 99 4.19 -4.51 -4.40
CA LEU A 99 4.20 -3.05 -4.34
C LEU A 99 3.61 -2.44 -5.64
N LEU A 100 3.97 -2.98 -6.81
CA LEU A 100 3.36 -2.57 -8.08
C LEU A 100 1.85 -2.86 -8.12
N GLN A 101 1.40 -3.99 -7.56
CA GLN A 101 -0.03 -4.30 -7.42
C GLN A 101 -0.77 -3.38 -6.43
N LYS A 102 -0.05 -2.67 -5.54
CA LYS A 102 -0.58 -1.59 -4.69
C LYS A 102 -0.60 -0.23 -5.38
N GLY A 103 -0.26 -0.19 -6.67
CA GLY A 103 -0.32 1.01 -7.52
C GLY A 103 0.84 1.99 -7.37
N LEU A 104 1.91 1.58 -6.68
CA LEU A 104 3.13 2.37 -6.56
C LEU A 104 3.85 2.46 -7.92
N SER A 105 4.47 3.61 -8.22
CA SER A 105 5.25 3.78 -9.46
C SER A 105 6.48 2.88 -9.47
N ARG A 106 6.97 2.52 -10.67
CA ARG A 106 8.12 1.62 -10.80
C ARG A 106 9.39 2.25 -10.23
N GLU A 107 9.48 3.56 -10.32
CA GLU A 107 10.57 4.40 -9.84
C GLU A 107 10.64 4.37 -8.31
N ILE A 108 9.49 4.57 -7.63
CA ILE A 108 9.36 4.47 -6.16
C ILE A 108 9.67 3.05 -5.69
N VAL A 109 9.09 2.03 -6.33
CA VAL A 109 9.31 0.63 -5.96
C VAL A 109 10.77 0.24 -6.14
N LYS A 110 11.41 0.63 -7.24
CA LYS A 110 12.83 0.37 -7.48
C LYS A 110 13.69 1.02 -6.39
N LYS A 111 13.50 2.33 -6.14
CA LYS A 111 14.26 3.08 -5.13
C LYS A 111 14.13 2.46 -3.74
N ALA A 112 12.89 2.20 -3.28
CA ALA A 112 12.65 1.65 -1.96
C ALA A 112 13.27 0.24 -1.79
N LEU A 113 13.23 -0.60 -2.83
CA LEU A 113 13.90 -1.89 -2.82
C LEU A 113 15.43 -1.78 -2.92
N GLU A 114 15.99 -0.75 -3.54
CA GLU A 114 17.44 -0.52 -3.57
C GLU A 114 17.97 -0.01 -2.23
N GLU A 115 17.22 0.84 -1.53
CA GLU A 115 17.61 1.43 -0.24
C GLU A 115 17.26 0.55 0.98
N THR A 116 16.20 -0.27 0.91
CA THR A 116 15.63 -0.95 2.10
C THR A 116 15.61 -2.49 2.04
N TYR A 117 15.72 -3.12 0.86
CA TYR A 117 15.59 -4.58 0.77
C TYR A 117 16.89 -5.30 1.14
N GLU A 118 16.83 -6.10 2.20
CA GLU A 118 17.87 -7.08 2.57
C GLU A 118 17.33 -8.51 2.50
N SER A 119 18.18 -9.45 2.09
CA SER A 119 17.81 -10.87 2.00
C SER A 119 17.87 -11.54 3.37
N ASP A 120 16.71 -11.77 3.99
CA ASP A 120 16.55 -12.55 5.22
C ASP A 120 16.82 -14.05 4.97
N LEU A 121 18.07 -14.47 5.11
CA LEU A 121 18.50 -15.87 4.92
C LEU A 121 17.85 -16.78 5.98
N ASP A 122 17.71 -16.30 7.22
CA ASP A 122 17.03 -17.04 8.29
C ASP A 122 15.59 -17.38 7.91
N GLU A 123 14.86 -16.50 7.22
CA GLU A 123 13.51 -16.79 6.68
C GLU A 123 13.54 -17.89 5.63
N ILE A 124 14.57 -17.89 4.77
CA ILE A 124 14.75 -18.94 3.76
C ILE A 124 14.96 -20.29 4.45
N VAL A 125 15.83 -20.38 5.46
CA VAL A 125 16.06 -21.57 6.29
C VAL A 125 14.77 -21.98 7.06
N ARG A 126 14.11 -21.01 7.70
CA ARG A 126 12.86 -21.16 8.48
C ARG A 126 11.69 -21.67 7.63
N VAL A 127 11.62 -21.29 6.36
CA VAL A 127 10.67 -21.85 5.37
C VAL A 127 11.12 -23.21 4.84
N TRP A 128 12.42 -23.42 4.60
CA TRP A 128 12.97 -24.70 4.14
C TRP A 128 12.70 -25.84 5.12
N ASN A 129 12.93 -25.59 6.40
CA ASN A 129 12.73 -26.56 7.48
C ASN A 129 11.23 -26.85 7.69
N LYS A 130 10.38 -25.81 7.65
CA LYS A 130 8.91 -25.96 7.71
C LYS A 130 8.32 -26.81 6.57
N LEU A 131 9.05 -26.99 5.46
CA LEU A 131 8.62 -27.86 4.36
C LEU A 131 8.94 -29.35 4.58
N GLY A 132 9.60 -29.73 5.68
CA GLY A 132 9.77 -31.13 6.11
C GLY A 132 10.51 -32.00 5.10
N GLU A 133 10.06 -33.23 4.89
CA GLU A 133 10.67 -34.22 4.00
C GLU A 133 10.35 -34.02 2.50
N LYS A 134 9.76 -32.89 2.11
CA LYS A 134 9.50 -32.59 0.70
C LYS A 134 10.80 -32.58 -0.11
N ALA A 135 10.78 -33.23 -1.28
CA ALA A 135 11.89 -33.27 -2.23
C ALA A 135 12.54 -31.88 -2.47
N LYS A 136 13.89 -31.84 -2.57
CA LYS A 136 14.71 -30.62 -2.65
C LYS A 136 14.15 -29.61 -3.66
N GLU A 137 13.79 -30.06 -4.85
CA GLU A 137 13.17 -29.27 -5.91
C GLU A 137 11.85 -28.59 -5.49
N LYS A 138 10.94 -29.33 -4.83
CA LYS A 138 9.66 -28.78 -4.37
C LYS A 138 9.85 -27.68 -3.31
N LYS A 139 10.91 -27.78 -2.50
CA LYS A 139 11.29 -26.74 -1.54
C LYS A 139 11.85 -25.49 -2.23
N VAL A 140 12.82 -25.66 -3.15
CA VAL A 140 13.38 -24.56 -3.95
C VAL A 140 12.26 -23.83 -4.70
N MET A 141 11.36 -24.56 -5.36
CA MET A 141 10.21 -23.98 -6.08
C MET A 141 9.24 -23.21 -5.16
N ALA A 142 9.10 -23.59 -3.89
CA ALA A 142 8.29 -22.84 -2.93
C ALA A 142 8.95 -21.51 -2.54
N LEU A 143 10.28 -21.49 -2.36
CA LEU A 143 11.06 -20.29 -2.07
C LEU A 143 11.11 -19.33 -3.27
N LEU A 144 11.28 -19.86 -4.50
CA LEU A 144 11.19 -19.08 -5.74
C LEU A 144 9.81 -18.40 -5.87
N ARG A 145 8.70 -19.11 -5.59
CA ARG A 145 7.34 -18.51 -5.56
C ARG A 145 7.14 -17.47 -4.45
N LYS A 146 7.93 -17.53 -3.37
CA LYS A 146 7.99 -16.51 -2.30
C LYS A 146 8.88 -15.32 -2.68
N GLY A 147 9.54 -15.37 -3.84
CA GLY A 147 10.25 -14.25 -4.47
C GLY A 147 11.76 -14.25 -4.30
N TYR A 148 12.33 -15.26 -3.63
CA TYR A 148 13.78 -15.34 -3.41
C TYR A 148 14.50 -15.71 -4.70
N ARG A 149 15.70 -15.17 -4.89
CA ARG A 149 16.60 -15.52 -5.97
C ARG A 149 17.24 -16.87 -5.67
N TYR A 150 17.55 -17.64 -6.71
CA TYR A 150 18.23 -18.93 -6.56
C TYR A 150 19.58 -18.82 -5.83
N SER A 151 20.30 -17.70 -6.02
CA SER A 151 21.54 -17.39 -5.31
C SER A 151 21.35 -17.21 -3.79
N GLU A 152 20.27 -16.53 -3.37
CA GLU A 152 19.92 -16.34 -1.95
C GLU A 152 19.56 -17.69 -1.31
N ILE A 153 18.77 -18.51 -2.03
CA ILE A 153 18.42 -19.87 -1.62
C ILE A 153 19.68 -20.73 -1.47
N LYS A 154 20.59 -20.71 -2.46
CA LYS A 154 21.83 -21.49 -2.39
C LYS A 154 22.72 -21.06 -1.22
N LYS A 155 22.85 -19.75 -0.95
CA LYS A 155 23.62 -19.23 0.19
C LYS A 155 23.04 -19.70 1.53
N ALA A 156 21.74 -19.50 1.73
CA ALA A 156 21.05 -19.89 2.96
C ALA A 156 21.10 -21.41 3.23
N LEU A 157 21.24 -22.25 2.20
CA LEU A 157 21.39 -23.70 2.39
C LEU A 157 22.82 -24.12 2.70
N ALA A 158 23.83 -23.42 2.18
CA ALA A 158 25.23 -23.67 2.53
C ALA A 158 25.48 -23.42 4.03
N GLU A 159 24.85 -22.39 4.60
CA GLU A 159 24.89 -22.03 6.03
C GLU A 159 24.22 -23.08 6.97
N ILE A 160 23.60 -24.15 6.43
CA ILE A 160 23.05 -25.30 7.19
C ILE A 160 23.83 -26.60 6.89
N GLU A 161 24.63 -26.62 5.82
CA GLU A 161 25.43 -27.78 5.40
C GLU A 161 26.87 -27.73 6.00
N GLU A 162 27.23 -26.63 6.70
CA GLU A 162 28.38 -26.48 7.62
C GLU A 162 27.99 -26.73 9.09
#